data_AF-A0A0D6TKI7-F1
#
_entry.id   AF-A0A0D6TKI7-F1
#
_cell.length_a   1.000
_cell.length_b   1.000
_cell.length_c   1.000
_cell.angle_alpha   90.00
_cell.angle_beta   90.00
_cell.angle_gamma   90.00
#
_symmetry.space_group_name_H-M   'P 1'
#
loop_
_entity.id
_entity.type
_entity.pdbx_description
1 polymer ?
#
loop_
_entity_poly.entity_id
_entity_poly.type
_entity_poly.pdbx_seq_one_letter_code
_entity_poly.pdbx_strand_id
1 'polypeptide(L)'
;MSDDLKPRFVDALRRNNDQIREDRAKAIAEDSELIYKRRIEDIELKIKRLEREQESCIDISPLDKNSLTFADFNPDTFVQRDIELSLNIRNLKIQFEIAKTRYEYLFGKTF
;
A
#
# COMPACT_ATOMS: atom_id res chain seq x y z
N MET A 1 7.45 -1.35 -38.83
CA MET A 1 6.06 -1.57 -39.28
C MET A 1 5.29 -0.32 -38.95
N SER A 2 4.78 0.37 -39.97
CA SER A 2 3.91 1.53 -39.80
C SER A 2 2.56 1.04 -39.29
N ASP A 3 2.30 1.19 -37.99
CA ASP A 3 0.95 1.04 -37.46
C ASP A 3 0.04 2.03 -38.20
N ASP A 4 -0.98 1.49 -38.84
CA ASP A 4 -2.02 2.21 -39.57
C ASP A 4 -2.75 3.16 -38.59
N LEU A 5 -2.34 4.43 -38.57
CA LEU A 5 -2.87 5.47 -37.70
C LEU A 5 -4.31 5.79 -38.10
N LYS A 6 -5.27 5.04 -37.52
CA LYS A 6 -6.69 5.27 -37.76
C LYS A 6 -7.15 6.60 -37.14
N PRO A 7 -7.99 7.39 -37.85
CA PRO A 7 -8.46 8.69 -37.38
C PRO A 7 -9.49 8.54 -36.23
N ARG A 8 -8.98 8.56 -35.00
CA ARG A 8 -9.74 8.38 -33.75
C ARG A 8 -10.89 9.38 -33.56
N PHE A 9 -10.80 10.56 -34.16
CA PHE A 9 -11.83 11.60 -34.08
C PHE A 9 -13.11 11.22 -34.84
N VAL A 10 -12.99 10.67 -36.06
CA VAL A 10 -14.15 10.28 -36.88
C VAL A 10 -14.87 9.09 -36.25
N ASP A 11 -14.11 8.16 -35.68
CA ASP A 11 -14.67 6.99 -35.00
C ASP A 11 -15.39 7.38 -33.69
N ALA A 12 -14.91 8.39 -32.97
CA ALA A 12 -15.57 8.90 -31.77
C ALA A 12 -16.96 9.50 -32.05
N LEU A 13 -17.12 10.19 -33.19
CA LEU A 13 -18.40 10.78 -33.61
C LEU A 13 -19.45 9.73 -34.03
N ARG A 14 -19.02 8.51 -34.39
CA ARG A 14 -19.90 7.42 -34.84
C ARG A 14 -20.45 6.58 -33.69
N ARG A 15 -20.05 6.85 -32.45
CA ARG A 15 -20.41 6.03 -31.29
C ARG A 15 -21.83 6.30 -30.81
N ASN A 16 -22.52 5.24 -30.39
CA ASN A 16 -23.83 5.36 -29.76
C ASN A 16 -23.69 5.57 -28.23
N ASN A 17 -24.80 5.93 -27.58
CA ASN A 17 -24.82 6.22 -26.14
C ASN A 17 -24.36 5.03 -25.28
N ASP A 18 -24.68 3.80 -25.67
CA ASP A 18 -24.29 2.61 -24.91
C ASP A 18 -22.78 2.38 -24.98
N GLN A 19 -22.18 2.52 -26.17
CA GLN A 19 -20.73 2.45 -26.37
C GLN A 19 -19.98 3.55 -25.60
N ILE A 20 -20.55 4.76 -25.48
CA ILE A 20 -19.94 5.85 -24.71
C ILE A 20 -20.01 5.54 -23.20
N ARG A 21 -21.13 4.99 -22.73
CA ARG A 21 -21.30 4.58 -21.33
C ARG A 21 -20.37 3.45 -20.95
N GLU A 22 -20.21 2.46 -21.83
CA GLU A 22 -19.33 1.32 -21.62
C GLU A 22 -17.86 1.76 -21.52
N ASP A 23 -17.39 2.63 -22.42
CA ASP A 23 -16.03 3.17 -22.34
C ASP A 23 -15.76 3.95 -21.06
N ARG A 24 -16.74 4.74 -20.62
CA ARG A 24 -16.64 5.47 -19.35
C ARG A 24 -16.60 4.51 -18.17
N ALA A 25 -17.46 3.50 -18.16
CA ALA A 25 -17.48 2.48 -17.12
C ALA A 25 -16.14 1.75 -17.05
N LYS A 26 -15.57 1.39 -18.21
CA LYS A 26 -14.26 0.75 -18.31
C LYS A 26 -13.14 1.65 -17.78
N ALA A 27 -13.07 2.91 -18.21
CA ALA A 27 -12.07 3.86 -17.73
C ALA A 27 -12.16 4.06 -16.21
N ILE A 28 -13.37 4.25 -15.68
CA ILE A 28 -13.60 4.40 -14.23
C ILE A 28 -13.16 3.13 -13.48
N ALA A 29 -13.47 1.95 -14.00
CA ALA A 29 -13.09 0.68 -13.39
C ALA A 29 -11.56 0.50 -13.38
N GLU A 30 -10.89 0.75 -14.51
CA GLU A 30 -9.43 0.65 -14.64
C GLU A 30 -8.71 1.62 -13.69
N ASP A 31 -9.14 2.88 -13.65
CA ASP A 31 -8.56 3.89 -12.75
C ASP A 31 -8.78 3.51 -11.28
N SER A 32 -9.98 3.05 -10.93
CA SER A 32 -10.32 2.64 -9.57
C SER A 32 -9.50 1.44 -9.13
N GLU A 33 -9.35 0.43 -9.99
CA GLU A 33 -8.54 -0.76 -9.72
C GLU A 33 -7.09 -0.37 -9.45
N LEU A 34 -6.50 0.46 -10.31
CA LEU A 34 -5.12 0.89 -10.20
C LEU A 34 -4.85 1.64 -8.89
N ILE A 35 -5.73 2.58 -8.54
CA ILE A 35 -5.62 3.35 -7.29
C ILE A 35 -5.79 2.43 -6.07
N TYR A 36 -6.75 1.50 -6.13
CA TYR A 36 -6.99 0.55 -5.03
C TYR A 36 -5.75 -0.33 -4.81
N LYS A 37 -5.19 -0.88 -5.88
CA LYS A 37 -3.98 -1.72 -5.81
C LYS A 37 -2.82 -0.98 -5.14
N ARG A 38 -2.53 0.24 -5.60
CA ARG A 38 -1.50 1.10 -5.00
C ARG A 38 -1.73 1.34 -3.51
N ARG A 39 -3.00 1.49 -3.10
CA ARG A 39 -3.32 1.73 -1.70
C ARG A 39 -3.02 0.52 -0.81
N ILE A 40 -3.21 -0.69 -1.32
CA ILE A 40 -2.81 -1.91 -0.62
C ILE A 40 -1.28 -1.98 -0.50
N GLU A 41 -0.56 -1.70 -1.59
CA GLU A 41 0.91 -1.65 -1.61
C GLU A 41 1.48 -0.62 -0.61
N ASP A 42 0.86 0.57 -0.52
CA ASP A 42 1.21 1.60 0.46
C ASP A 42 1.07 1.10 1.91
N ILE A 43 0.00 0.37 2.22
CA ILE A 43 -0.24 -0.20 3.55
C ILE A 43 0.85 -1.24 3.87
N GLU A 44 1.16 -2.13 2.92
CA GLU A 44 2.21 -3.13 3.09
C GLU A 44 3.57 -2.49 3.37
N LEU A 45 3.92 -1.45 2.60
CA LEU A 45 5.16 -0.70 2.80
C LEU A 45 5.20 -0.05 4.19
N LYS A 46 4.07 0.47 4.66
CA LYS A 46 3.97 1.07 6.00
C LYS A 46 4.16 0.03 7.11
N ILE A 47 3.58 -1.17 6.96
CA ILE A 47 3.81 -2.30 7.87
C ILE A 47 5.31 -2.61 7.96
N LYS A 48 5.97 -2.82 6.81
CA LYS A 48 7.42 -3.12 6.74
C LYS A 48 8.29 -2.02 7.37
N ARG A 49 7.88 -0.75 7.28
CA ARG A 49 8.59 0.36 7.93
C ARG A 49 8.46 0.29 9.45
N LEU A 50 7.25 0.09 9.95
CA LEU A 50 7.01 0.00 11.40
C LEU A 50 7.63 -1.25 12.02
N GLU A 51 7.65 -2.38 11.32
CA GLU A 51 8.34 -3.60 11.78
C GLU A 51 9.86 -3.36 11.93
N ARG A 52 10.48 -2.64 10.99
CA ARG A 52 11.89 -2.25 11.12
C ARG A 52 12.13 -1.25 12.24
N GLU A 53 11.20 -0.31 12.44
CA GLU A 53 11.28 0.64 13.54
C GLU A 53 11.20 -0.09 14.88
N GLN A 54 10.29 -1.06 15.00
CA GLN A 54 10.17 -1.93 16.18
C GLN A 54 11.47 -2.71 16.42
N GLU A 55 12.06 -3.30 15.38
CA GLU A 55 13.35 -3.98 15.50
C GLU A 55 14.49 -3.02 15.88
N SER A 56 14.44 -1.77 15.42
CA SER A 56 15.44 -0.75 15.79
C SER A 56 15.32 -0.35 17.27
N CYS A 57 14.15 -0.53 17.91
CA CYS A 57 13.98 -0.25 19.34
C CYS A 57 14.75 -1.24 20.23
N ILE A 58 15.11 -2.42 19.72
CA ILE A 58 15.95 -3.40 20.44
C ILE A 58 17.42 -3.35 20.05
N ASP A 59 17.81 -2.46 19.14
CA ASP A 59 19.22 -2.24 18.81
C ASP A 59 19.90 -1.42 19.93
N ILE A 60 20.47 -2.15 20.89
CA ILE A 60 21.20 -1.60 22.04
C ILE A 60 22.72 -1.66 21.77
N SER A 61 23.12 -1.80 20.52
CA SER A 61 24.54 -1.84 20.14
C SER A 61 25.20 -0.52 20.53
N PRO A 62 26.32 -0.54 21.27
CA PRO A 62 27.00 0.69 21.62
C PRO A 62 27.57 1.35 20.35
N LEU A 63 27.46 2.68 20.27
CA LEU A 63 27.99 3.49 19.16
C LEU A 63 29.53 3.39 19.03
N ASP A 64 30.22 2.93 20.09
CA ASP A 64 31.66 2.73 20.12
C ASP A 64 32.00 1.42 20.85
N LYS A 65 33.00 0.68 20.36
CA LYS A 65 33.42 -0.64 20.89
C LYS A 65 33.90 -0.60 22.35
N ASN A 66 34.24 0.60 22.83
CA ASN A 66 34.71 0.86 24.19
C ASN A 66 33.60 1.36 25.12
N SER A 67 32.38 1.59 24.63
CA SER A 67 31.25 2.06 25.44
C SER A 67 30.40 0.88 25.86
N LEU A 68 30.45 0.54 27.15
CA LEU A 68 29.65 -0.53 27.76
C LEU A 68 28.49 0.06 28.59
N THR A 69 27.95 1.21 28.19
CA THR A 69 26.95 1.91 29.00
C THR A 69 25.53 1.65 28.51
N PHE A 70 24.92 0.63 29.13
CA PHE A 70 23.47 0.44 29.29
C PHE A 70 22.76 1.60 30.02
N ALA A 71 23.51 2.64 30.45
CA ALA A 71 23.06 3.66 31.39
C ALA A 71 21.93 4.55 30.86
N ASP A 72 21.81 4.69 29.53
CA ASP A 72 20.80 5.55 28.89
C ASP A 72 19.54 4.78 28.47
N PHE A 73 19.50 3.46 28.66
CA PHE A 73 18.32 2.66 28.31
C PHE A 73 17.21 2.87 29.35
N ASN A 74 16.05 3.34 28.90
CA ASN A 74 14.86 3.46 29.73
C ASN A 74 13.87 2.32 29.39
N PRO A 75 13.68 1.34 30.29
CA PRO A 75 12.78 0.22 30.07
C PRO A 75 11.31 0.63 29.87
N ASP A 76 10.83 1.63 30.62
CA ASP A 76 9.44 2.09 30.52
C ASP A 76 9.17 2.71 29.15
N THR A 77 10.08 3.56 28.67
CA THR A 77 10.00 4.17 27.33
C THR A 77 10.05 3.11 26.24
N PHE A 78 10.92 2.11 26.37
CA PHE A 78 11.02 1.00 25.42
C PHE A 78 9.70 0.20 25.36
N VAL A 79 9.21 -0.28 26.50
CA VAL A 79 7.98 -1.09 26.57
C VAL A 79 6.78 -0.31 26.04
N GLN A 80 6.66 0.97 26.41
CA GLN A 80 5.60 1.82 25.89
C GLN A 80 5.65 1.93 24.36
N ARG A 81 6.84 2.17 23.79
CA ARG A 81 7.02 2.32 22.35
C ARG A 81 6.75 1.01 21.59
N ASP A 82 7.24 -0.10 22.10
CA ASP A 82 7.04 -1.42 21.51
C ASP A 82 5.55 -1.82 21.47
N ILE A 83 4.81 -1.56 22.55
CA ILE A 83 3.36 -1.79 22.61
C ILE A 83 2.63 -0.90 21.61
N GLU A 84 3.00 0.38 21.52
CA GLU A 84 2.40 1.34 20.56
C GLU A 84 2.61 0.88 19.11
N LEU A 85 3.84 0.53 18.74
CA LEU A 85 4.19 0.03 17.41
C LEU A 85 3.44 -1.28 17.11
N SER A 86 3.37 -2.20 18.07
CA SER A 86 2.64 -3.47 17.94
C SER A 86 1.15 -3.26 17.63
N LEU A 87 0.48 -2.34 18.32
CA LEU A 87 -0.92 -2.02 18.07
C LEU A 87 -1.11 -1.40 16.68
N ASN A 88 -0.23 -0.49 16.28
CA ASN A 88 -0.26 0.14 14.96
C ASN A 88 -0.04 -0.88 13.83
N ILE A 89 0.95 -1.76 13.98
CA ILE A 89 1.24 -2.85 13.03
C ILE A 89 0.03 -3.78 12.92
N ARG A 90 -0.57 -4.19 14.04
CA ARG A 90 -1.75 -5.05 14.06
C ARG A 90 -2.93 -4.43 13.30
N ASN A 91 -3.22 -3.16 13.57
CA ASN A 91 -4.31 -2.46 12.91
C ASN A 91 -4.07 -2.35 11.40
N LEU A 92 -2.84 -2.07 10.97
CA LEU A 92 -2.47 -2.03 9.55
C LEU A 92 -2.56 -3.41 8.90
N LYS A 93 -2.15 -4.49 9.57
CA LYS A 93 -2.30 -5.87 9.06
C LYS A 93 -3.76 -6.24 8.87
N ILE A 94 -4.64 -5.89 9.81
CA ILE A 94 -6.09 -6.07 9.66
C ILE A 94 -6.61 -5.27 8.45
N GLN A 95 -6.20 -4.01 8.34
CA GLN A 95 -6.60 -3.15 7.21
C GLN A 95 -6.12 -3.72 5.87
N PHE A 96 -4.89 -4.23 5.82
CA PHE A 96 -4.29 -4.84 4.63
C PHE A 96 -5.10 -6.05 4.15
N GLU A 97 -5.41 -6.99 5.05
CA GLU A 97 -6.19 -8.17 4.71
C GLU A 97 -7.60 -7.81 4.24
N ILE A 98 -8.29 -6.92 4.96
CA ILE A 98 -9.63 -6.45 4.56
C ILE A 98 -9.58 -5.79 3.18
N ALA A 99 -8.57 -4.95 2.93
CA ALA A 99 -8.41 -4.26 1.66
C ALA A 99 -8.16 -5.24 0.52
N LYS A 100 -7.31 -6.27 0.71
CA LYS A 100 -7.09 -7.35 -0.26
C LYS A 100 -8.38 -8.10 -0.57
N THR A 101 -9.08 -8.60 0.44
CA THR A 101 -10.35 -9.33 0.23
C THR A 101 -11.38 -8.48 -0.52
N ARG A 102 -11.48 -7.18 -0.20
CA ARG A 102 -12.37 -6.27 -0.89
C ARG A 102 -11.94 -5.99 -2.33
N TYR A 103 -10.64 -5.87 -2.60
CA TYR A 103 -10.11 -5.75 -3.96
C TYR A 103 -10.47 -6.97 -4.82
N GLU A 104 -10.25 -8.18 -4.29
CA GLU A 104 -10.57 -9.42 -5.00
C GLU A 104 -12.07 -9.52 -5.31
N TYR A 105 -12.92 -9.15 -4.34
CA TYR A 105 -14.37 -9.11 -4.54
C TYR A 105 -14.80 -8.08 -5.59
N LEU A 106 -14.23 -6.87 -5.57
CA LEU A 106 -14.64 -5.77 -6.46
C LEU A 106 -14.14 -5.94 -7.89
N PHE A 107 -12.93 -6.48 -8.08
CA PHE A 107 -12.26 -6.52 -9.37
C PHE A 107 -12.09 -7.94 -9.92
N GLY A 108 -12.44 -8.98 -9.16
CA GLY A 108 -12.37 -10.39 -9.60
C GLY A 108 -10.94 -10.87 -9.87
N LYS A 109 -9.94 -10.26 -9.22
CA LYS A 109 -8.51 -10.52 -9.41
C LYS A 109 -7.83 -10.74 -8.07
N THR A 110 -6.96 -11.75 -7.98
CA THR A 110 -6.11 -11.98 -6.81
C THR A 110 -5.09 -10.84 -6.66
N PHE A 111 -4.90 -10.39 -5.43
CA PHE A 111 -3.88 -9.39 -5.09
C PHE A 111 -2.54 -10.02 -4.71
#